data_AF-A0AAX6LGQ4-F1
#
_entry.id   AF-A0AAX6LGQ4-F1
#
_cell.length_a   1.000
_cell.length_b   1.000
_cell.length_c   1.000
_cell.angle_alpha   90.00
_cell.angle_beta   90.00
_cell.angle_gamma   90.00
#
_symmetry.space_group_name_H-M   'P 1'
#
loop_
_entity.id
_entity.type
_entity.pdbx_description
1 polymer ?
#
loop_
_entity_poly.entity_id
_entity_poly.type
_entity_poly.pdbx_seq_one_letter_code
_entity_poly.pdbx_strand_id
1 'polypeptide(L)'
;MINKIFKIKNYARFNNVNSTNMPDKGIMKRVNLIYAPNGTGKTSLSLIFQSLSTKNEKLILKKKSVLVEGELEVGAILDDKAEEFKRNQWTENLHLHKEIKVFNSYFLNDNVYTFNLNDKNFSTRDFLLKKDLPKYEKMLFDKDNLMKKELKQ
;
A
#
# COMPACT_ATOMS: atom_id res chain seq x y z
N MET A 1 -1.26 15.66 -8.17
CA MET A 1 -0.55 14.74 -9.10
C MET A 1 0.88 14.52 -8.61
N ILE A 2 1.43 13.32 -8.79
CA ILE A 2 2.86 13.08 -8.53
C ILE A 2 3.64 13.58 -9.75
N ASN A 3 4.35 14.70 -9.62
CA ASN A 3 5.10 15.32 -10.71
C ASN A 3 6.47 14.69 -10.91
N LYS A 4 7.12 14.28 -9.83
CA LYS A 4 8.51 13.81 -9.88
C LYS A 4 8.86 12.92 -8.70
N ILE A 5 9.66 11.88 -8.92
CA ILE A 5 10.45 11.24 -7.86
C ILE A 5 11.89 11.72 -8.04
N PHE A 6 12.48 12.33 -7.02
CA PHE A 6 13.83 12.87 -7.14
C PHE A 6 14.86 12.13 -6.29
N LYS A 7 14.43 11.32 -5.32
CA LYS A 7 15.32 10.56 -4.43
C LYS A 7 14.68 9.30 -3.87
N ILE A 8 15.42 8.19 -3.88
CA ILE A 8 15.16 6.98 -3.09
C ILE A 8 16.52 6.41 -2.66
N LYS A 9 16.80 6.42 -1.36
CA LYS A 9 18.08 5.99 -0.78
C LYS A 9 17.87 5.01 0.35
N ASN A 10 18.72 3.98 0.42
CA ASN A 10 18.76 2.97 1.48
C ASN A 10 17.40 2.29 1.74
N TYR A 11 16.67 1.99 0.67
CA TYR A 11 15.32 1.43 0.74
C TYR A 11 15.18 0.18 -0.13
N ALA A 12 14.93 -0.98 0.48
CA ALA A 12 14.85 -2.28 -0.20
C ALA A 12 16.05 -2.52 -1.15
N ARG A 13 15.80 -2.60 -2.47
CA ARG A 13 16.83 -2.76 -3.52
C ARG A 13 17.37 -1.42 -4.04
N PHE A 14 16.80 -0.30 -3.60
CA PHE A 14 17.19 1.04 -4.01
C PHE A 14 18.28 1.57 -3.07
N ASN A 15 19.53 1.43 -3.50
CA ASN A 15 20.69 1.91 -2.72
C ASN A 15 20.77 3.44 -2.76
N ASN A 16 20.85 4.01 -3.96
CA ASN A 16 20.94 5.46 -4.16
C ASN A 16 20.39 5.85 -5.54
N VAL A 17 19.07 5.93 -5.65
CA VAL A 17 18.39 6.41 -6.84
C VAL A 17 18.10 7.90 -6.68
N ASN A 18 18.39 8.69 -7.71
CA ASN A 18 18.26 10.13 -7.71
C ASN A 18 17.90 10.63 -9.11
N SER A 19 17.65 11.93 -9.24
CA SER A 19 17.26 12.52 -10.53
C SER A 19 18.30 12.35 -11.65
N THR A 20 19.57 12.08 -11.36
CA THR A 20 20.58 11.96 -12.43
C THR A 20 20.65 10.55 -13.01
N ASN A 21 20.23 9.53 -12.24
CA ASN A 21 20.25 8.13 -12.68
C ASN A 21 18.86 7.54 -12.96
N MET A 22 17.80 8.36 -12.88
CA MET A 22 16.45 7.99 -13.31
C MET A 22 16.16 8.41 -14.76
N PRO A 23 15.37 7.63 -15.52
CA PRO A 23 14.79 8.06 -16.78
C PRO A 23 14.03 9.38 -16.62
N ASP A 24 14.12 10.27 -17.62
CA ASP A 24 13.48 11.60 -17.62
C ASP A 24 13.73 12.42 -16.34
N LYS A 25 14.89 12.18 -15.69
CA LYS A 25 15.25 12.77 -14.39
C LYS A 25 14.22 12.52 -13.28
N GLY A 26 13.44 11.45 -13.39
CA GLY A 26 12.37 11.06 -12.48
C GLY A 26 11.07 11.85 -12.65
N ILE A 27 10.93 12.62 -13.73
CA ILE A 27 9.69 13.34 -14.06
C ILE A 27 8.62 12.34 -14.49
N MET A 28 7.43 12.51 -13.94
CA MET A 28 6.27 11.66 -14.17
C MET A 28 5.29 12.36 -15.11
N LYS A 29 4.76 11.62 -16.09
CA LYS A 29 3.68 12.07 -16.96
C LYS A 29 2.33 11.83 -16.29
N ARG A 30 1.23 12.22 -16.95
CA ARG A 30 -0.14 11.91 -16.47
C ARG A 30 -0.38 10.40 -16.31
N VAL A 31 0.22 9.60 -17.18
CA VAL A 31 0.18 8.13 -17.14
C VAL A 31 1.61 7.62 -17.26
N ASN A 32 2.00 6.72 -16.36
CA ASN A 32 3.34 6.14 -16.32
C ASN A 32 3.24 4.62 -16.22
N LEU A 33 4.06 3.91 -17.00
CA LEU A 33 4.21 2.47 -16.92
C LEU A 33 5.58 2.15 -16.33
N ILE A 34 5.59 1.51 -15.16
CA ILE A 34 6.81 1.04 -14.51
C ILE A 34 6.81 -0.49 -14.54
N TYR A 35 7.73 -1.08 -15.29
CA TYR A 35 7.85 -2.52 -15.45
C TYR A 35 9.29 -2.98 -15.18
N ALA A 36 9.41 -4.18 -14.62
CA ALA A 36 10.68 -4.81 -14.28
C ALA A 36 10.44 -6.29 -13.97
N PRO A 37 11.49 -7.15 -13.94
CA PRO A 37 11.39 -8.52 -13.44
C PRO A 37 10.91 -8.63 -11.98
N ASN A 38 10.59 -9.85 -11.55
CA ASN A 38 10.23 -10.12 -10.17
C ASN A 38 11.44 -9.90 -9.25
N GLY A 39 11.19 -9.40 -8.04
CA GLY A 39 12.24 -9.11 -7.06
C GLY A 39 13.00 -7.79 -7.27
N THR A 40 12.77 -7.05 -8.36
CA THR A 40 13.47 -5.77 -8.65
C THR A 40 13.01 -4.58 -7.79
N GLY A 41 11.93 -4.72 -7.01
CA GLY A 41 11.48 -3.67 -6.08
C GLY A 41 10.21 -2.91 -6.49
N LYS A 42 9.46 -3.40 -7.50
CA LYS A 42 8.15 -2.82 -7.89
C LYS A 42 7.19 -2.67 -6.69
N THR A 43 7.05 -3.74 -5.89
CA THR A 43 6.24 -3.73 -4.67
C THR A 43 6.76 -2.72 -3.64
N SER A 44 8.09 -2.61 -3.48
CA SER A 44 8.69 -1.61 -2.60
C SER A 44 8.36 -0.20 -3.06
N LEU A 45 8.44 0.09 -4.36
CA LEU A 45 8.02 1.39 -4.89
C LEU A 45 6.55 1.69 -4.58
N SER A 46 5.66 0.69 -4.71
CA SER A 46 4.24 0.88 -4.32
C SER A 46 4.04 1.18 -2.83
N LEU A 47 4.90 0.62 -1.96
CA LEU A 47 4.86 0.87 -0.51
C LEU A 47 5.29 2.28 -0.13
N ILE A 48 6.16 2.92 -0.92
CA ILE A 48 6.47 4.34 -0.74
C ILE A 48 5.20 5.17 -0.89
N PHE A 49 4.46 4.97 -1.99
CA PHE A 49 3.21 5.71 -2.23
C PHE A 49 2.13 5.37 -1.20
N GLN A 50 2.07 4.12 -0.74
CA GLN A 50 1.17 3.72 0.33
C GLN A 50 1.49 4.47 1.63
N SER A 51 2.76 4.46 2.04
CA SER A 51 3.22 5.14 3.25
C SER A 51 2.96 6.64 3.18
N LEU A 52 3.21 7.26 2.02
CA LEU A 52 2.92 8.67 1.76
C LEU A 52 1.42 8.96 1.87
N SER A 53 0.58 8.15 1.23
CA SER A 53 -0.89 8.28 1.23
C SER A 53 -1.48 8.18 2.64
N THR A 54 -1.01 7.23 3.46
CA THR A 54 -1.57 6.96 4.79
C THR A 54 -0.83 7.66 5.93
N LYS A 55 0.26 8.39 5.65
CA LYS A 55 1.24 8.86 6.65
C LYS A 55 1.63 7.77 7.67
N ASN A 56 1.87 6.55 7.17
CA ASN A 56 2.27 5.44 8.02
C ASN A 56 3.73 5.12 7.77
N GLU A 57 4.62 5.69 8.59
CA GLU A 57 6.06 5.55 8.49
C GLU A 57 6.49 4.09 8.71
N LYS A 58 5.72 3.31 9.49
CA LYS A 58 6.05 1.91 9.76
C LYS A 58 6.07 1.07 8.48
N LEU A 59 5.27 1.43 7.45
CA LEU A 59 5.26 0.72 6.18
C LEU A 59 6.57 0.86 5.41
N ILE A 60 7.13 2.07 5.35
CA ILE A 60 8.38 2.33 4.65
C ILE A 60 9.58 1.85 5.48
N LEU A 61 9.55 2.03 6.81
CA LEU A 61 10.63 1.59 7.70
C LEU A 61 10.85 0.07 7.70
N LYS A 62 9.78 -0.73 7.56
CA LYS A 62 9.86 -2.20 7.42
C LYS A 62 10.73 -2.67 6.25
N LYS A 63 10.97 -1.80 5.27
CA LYS A 63 11.75 -2.10 4.07
C LYS A 63 13.03 -1.26 4.01
N LYS A 64 13.48 -0.67 5.12
CA LYS A 64 14.83 -0.09 5.21
C LYS A 64 15.86 -1.13 4.78
N SER A 65 16.81 -0.72 3.93
CA SER A 65 17.84 -1.62 3.46
C SER A 65 18.73 -2.06 4.63
N VAL A 66 18.99 -3.36 4.71
CA VAL A 66 19.97 -3.95 5.64
C VAL A 66 21.33 -4.14 4.98
N LEU A 67 21.42 -3.89 3.67
CA LEU A 67 22.63 -4.13 2.87
C LEU A 67 23.54 -2.90 2.80
N VAL A 68 23.04 -1.73 3.20
CA VAL A 68 23.74 -0.45 3.06
C VAL A 68 23.49 0.36 4.32
N GLU A 69 24.56 0.92 4.88
CA GLU A 69 24.48 1.79 6.06
C GLU A 69 23.90 3.17 5.73
N GLY A 70 23.30 3.79 6.74
CA GLY A 70 22.78 5.16 6.68
C GLY A 70 21.27 5.28 6.81
N GLU A 71 20.78 6.50 6.61
CA GLU A 71 19.37 6.83 6.73
C GLU A 71 18.60 6.46 5.46
N LEU A 72 17.36 6.01 5.65
CA LEU A 72 16.38 5.84 4.58
C LEU A 72 15.88 7.24 4.21
N GLU A 73 16.04 7.59 2.94
CA GLU A 73 15.53 8.86 2.43
C GLU A 73 14.69 8.65 1.17
N VAL A 74 13.54 9.30 1.12
CA VAL A 74 12.71 9.37 -0.10
C VAL A 74 12.31 10.80 -0.35
N GLY A 75 12.26 11.20 -1.62
CA GLY A 75 11.86 12.53 -2.04
C GLY A 75 11.03 12.50 -3.32
N ALA A 76 9.87 13.15 -3.28
CA ALA A 76 8.98 13.32 -4.42
C ALA A 76 8.40 14.75 -4.48
N ILE A 77 8.00 15.19 -5.67
CA ILE A 77 7.26 16.43 -5.88
C ILE A 77 5.81 16.07 -6.19
N LEU A 78 4.90 16.63 -5.39
CA LEU A 78 3.47 16.48 -5.51
C LEU A 78 2.84 17.86 -5.62
N ASP A 79 2.16 18.13 -6.73
CA ASP A 79 1.55 19.44 -7.04
C ASP A 79 2.50 20.60 -6.71
N ASP A 80 3.72 20.49 -7.24
CA ASP A 80 4.83 21.45 -7.08
C ASP A 80 5.36 21.64 -5.64
N LYS A 81 4.92 20.81 -4.69
CA LYS A 81 5.45 20.77 -3.32
C LYS A 81 6.37 19.56 -3.14
N ALA A 82 7.49 19.76 -2.47
CA ALA A 82 8.39 18.68 -2.11
C ALA A 82 7.85 17.94 -0.87
N GLU A 83 7.71 16.62 -0.99
CA GLU A 83 7.49 15.71 0.12
C GLU A 83 8.72 14.85 0.32
N GLU A 84 9.23 14.81 1.54
CA GLU A 84 10.41 14.04 1.88
C GLU A 84 10.16 13.14 3.08
N PHE A 85 10.68 11.92 3.00
CA PHE A 85 10.86 11.06 4.15
C PHE A 85 12.31 11.15 4.59
N LYS A 86 12.55 11.69 5.78
CA LYS A 86 13.88 11.81 6.41
C LYS A 86 13.72 11.67 7.91
N ARG A 87 14.78 11.23 8.61
CA ARG A 87 14.76 11.05 10.08
C ARG A 87 13.54 10.22 10.55
N ASN A 88 13.19 9.20 9.76
CA ASN A 88 12.07 8.29 9.99
C ASN A 88 10.68 8.92 9.98
N GLN A 89 10.49 10.10 9.37
CA GLN A 89 9.22 10.80 9.28
C GLN A 89 9.00 11.42 7.90
N TRP A 90 7.74 11.53 7.48
CA TRP A 90 7.34 12.34 6.33
C TRP A 90 7.24 13.82 6.72
N THR A 91 7.50 14.72 5.77
CA THR A 91 7.21 16.14 5.90
C THR A 91 5.72 16.39 6.23
N GLU A 92 5.44 17.41 7.05
CA GLU A 92 4.10 17.57 7.66
C GLU A 92 2.99 18.02 6.69
N ASN A 93 3.29 18.34 5.44
CA ASN A 93 2.30 18.88 4.48
C ASN A 93 1.02 18.04 4.43
N LEU A 94 -0.05 18.61 4.97
CA LEU A 94 -1.20 17.86 5.48
C LEU A 94 -2.27 17.57 4.41
N HIS A 95 -2.15 18.09 3.19
CA HIS A 95 -3.26 18.08 2.23
C HIS A 95 -3.10 17.07 1.08
N LEU A 96 -1.87 16.83 0.60
CA LEU A 96 -1.66 16.11 -0.68
C LEU A 96 -1.70 14.57 -0.55
N HIS A 97 -1.52 14.02 0.65
CA HIS A 97 -1.54 12.56 0.84
C HIS A 97 -2.92 11.93 0.61
N LYS A 98 -4.01 12.65 0.88
CA LYS A 98 -5.40 12.12 0.79
C LYS A 98 -5.85 11.85 -0.64
N GLU A 99 -5.18 12.43 -1.63
CA GLU A 99 -5.53 12.27 -3.05
C GLU A 99 -4.84 11.07 -3.70
N ILE A 100 -3.85 10.48 -3.02
CA ILE A 100 -3.13 9.32 -3.52
C ILE A 100 -3.90 8.06 -3.13
N LYS A 101 -4.42 7.34 -4.12
CA LYS A 101 -4.98 6.00 -3.93
C LYS A 101 -4.04 4.95 -4.49
N VAL A 102 -3.71 3.94 -3.68
CA VAL A 102 -2.78 2.87 -4.06
C VAL A 102 -3.54 1.55 -4.09
N PHE A 103 -3.59 0.94 -5.27
CA PHE A 103 -4.27 -0.34 -5.49
C PHE A 103 -3.26 -1.49 -5.42
N ASN A 104 -2.91 -1.90 -4.20
CA ASN A 104 -2.01 -3.02 -3.92
C ASN A 104 -2.69 -4.05 -3.00
N SER A 105 -1.92 -4.98 -2.42
CA SER A 105 -2.45 -5.99 -1.50
C SER A 105 -3.12 -5.41 -0.25
N TYR A 106 -2.69 -4.23 0.24
CA TYR A 106 -3.34 -3.58 1.38
C TYR A 106 -4.75 -3.14 1.01
N PHE A 107 -4.90 -2.48 -0.13
CA PHE A 107 -6.22 -2.11 -0.64
C PHE A 107 -7.13 -3.33 -0.78
N LEU A 108 -6.62 -4.45 -1.32
CA LEU A 108 -7.42 -5.67 -1.42
C LEU A 108 -7.79 -6.23 -0.05
N ASN A 109 -6.86 -6.31 0.89
CA ASN A 109 -7.13 -6.83 2.23
C ASN A 109 -8.15 -5.97 2.99
N ASP A 110 -8.10 -4.65 2.81
CA ASP A 110 -8.95 -3.70 3.54
C ASP A 110 -10.34 -3.57 2.89
N ASN A 111 -10.49 -3.91 1.60
CA ASN A 111 -11.73 -3.64 0.85
C ASN A 111 -12.38 -4.90 0.24
N VAL A 112 -11.67 -6.03 0.21
CA VAL A 112 -12.16 -7.29 -0.40
C VAL A 112 -12.25 -8.36 0.68
N TYR A 113 -13.47 -8.60 1.13
CA TYR A 113 -13.77 -9.71 2.03
C TYR A 113 -13.86 -11.01 1.24
N THR A 114 -12.92 -11.91 1.50
CA THR A 114 -12.91 -13.25 0.90
C THR A 114 -13.26 -14.25 1.99
N PHE A 115 -14.34 -15.02 1.82
CA PHE A 115 -14.68 -16.12 2.71
C PHE A 115 -14.49 -17.44 1.98
N ASN A 116 -13.71 -18.34 2.57
CA ASN A 116 -13.54 -19.70 2.07
C ASN A 116 -14.61 -20.60 2.65
N LEU A 117 -15.45 -21.14 1.77
CA LEU A 117 -16.47 -22.11 2.13
C LEU A 117 -15.86 -23.50 1.98
N ASN A 118 -15.12 -23.93 3.01
CA ASN A 118 -14.51 -25.26 3.06
C ASN A 118 -15.53 -26.37 3.37
N ASP A 119 -16.74 -26.25 2.85
CA ASP A 119 -17.76 -27.28 2.99
C ASP A 119 -18.08 -27.85 1.62
N LYS A 120 -17.77 -29.13 1.43
CA LYS A 120 -18.04 -29.87 0.18
C LYS A 120 -19.53 -29.85 -0.19
N ASN A 121 -20.41 -29.56 0.76
CA ASN A 121 -21.85 -29.46 0.57
C ASN A 121 -22.36 -28.02 0.54
N PHE A 122 -21.48 -27.01 0.44
CA PHE A 122 -21.93 -25.62 0.33
C PHE A 122 -22.56 -25.34 -1.04
N SER A 123 -23.85 -25.07 -1.03
CA SER A 123 -24.59 -24.55 -2.17
C SER A 123 -24.88 -23.07 -1.95
N THR A 124 -24.29 -22.21 -2.78
CA THR A 124 -24.56 -20.75 -2.75
C THR A 124 -26.05 -20.45 -2.91
N ARG A 125 -26.76 -21.27 -3.70
CA ARG A 125 -28.21 -21.17 -3.88
C ARG A 125 -28.96 -21.48 -2.59
N ASP A 126 -28.63 -22.56 -1.91
CA ASP A 126 -29.33 -22.94 -0.67
C ASP A 126 -29.00 -22.00 0.50
N PHE A 127 -27.80 -21.42 0.50
CA PHE A 127 -27.41 -20.34 1.39
C PHE A 127 -28.23 -19.06 1.16
N LEU A 128 -28.33 -18.57 -0.08
CA LEU A 128 -29.12 -17.38 -0.41
C LEU A 128 -30.61 -17.57 -0.13
N LEU A 129 -31.10 -18.81 -0.28
CA LEU A 129 -32.47 -19.21 0.04
C LEU A 129 -32.68 -19.54 1.53
N LYS A 130 -31.65 -19.38 2.38
CA LYS A 130 -31.69 -19.66 3.84
C LYS A 130 -32.18 -21.07 4.20
N LYS A 131 -31.92 -22.07 3.35
CA LYS A 131 -32.38 -23.45 3.60
C LYS A 131 -31.58 -24.16 4.69
N ASP A 132 -30.33 -23.77 4.91
CA ASP A 132 -29.50 -24.21 6.03
C ASP A 132 -29.36 -23.07 7.04
N LEU A 133 -30.44 -22.85 7.79
CA LEU A 133 -30.59 -21.75 8.75
C LEU A 133 -29.47 -21.70 9.80
N PRO A 134 -29.06 -22.83 10.43
CA PRO A 134 -27.99 -22.84 11.42
C PRO A 134 -26.66 -22.33 10.86
N LYS A 135 -26.33 -22.71 9.63
CA LYS A 135 -25.10 -22.29 8.96
C LYS A 135 -25.13 -20.82 8.55
N TYR A 136 -26.29 -20.33 8.10
CA TYR A 136 -26.52 -18.92 7.79
C TYR A 136 -26.40 -18.04 9.05
N GLU A 137 -26.99 -18.46 10.16
CA GLU A 137 -26.91 -17.75 11.45
C GLU A 137 -25.49 -17.72 12.01
N LYS A 138 -24.75 -18.83 11.92
CA LYS A 138 -23.33 -18.88 12.31
C LYS A 138 -22.50 -17.87 11.50
N MET A 139 -22.72 -17.79 10.18
CA MET A 139 -22.02 -16.80 9.35
C MET A 139 -22.39 -15.35 9.69
N LEU A 140 -23.66 -15.07 10.00
CA LEU A 140 -24.08 -13.74 10.46
C LEU A 140 -23.41 -13.38 11.78
N PHE A 141 -23.33 -14.32 12.71
CA PHE A 141 -22.64 -14.14 13.99
C PHE A 141 -21.15 -13.86 13.79
N ASP A 142 -20.49 -14.61 12.92
CA ASP A 142 -19.07 -14.39 12.58
C ASP A 142 -18.87 -13.02 11.91
N LYS A 143 -19.76 -12.62 11.00
CA LYS A 143 -19.78 -11.28 10.38
C LYS A 143 -19.91 -10.18 11.43
N ASP A 144 -20.86 -10.29 12.35
CA ASP A 144 -21.10 -9.25 13.36
C ASP A 144 -19.95 -9.14 14.36
N ASN A 145 -19.28 -10.25 14.67
CA ASN A 145 -18.07 -10.23 15.50
C ASN A 145 -16.85 -9.66 14.78
N LEU A 146 -16.74 -9.86 13.46
CA LEU A 146 -15.73 -9.22 12.62
C LEU A 146 -15.93 -7.70 12.57
N MET A 147 -17.17 -7.23 12.33
CA MET A 147 -17.50 -5.80 12.32
C MET A 147 -17.24 -5.12 13.68
N LYS A 148 -17.46 -5.81 14.79
CA LYS A 148 -17.17 -5.29 16.14
C LYS A 148 -15.68 -5.15 16.44
N LYS A 149 -14.80 -5.90 15.75
CA LYS A 149 -13.34 -5.80 15.91
C LYS A 149 -12.77 -4.56 15.22
N GLU A 150 -13.40 -4.06 14.16
CA GLU A 150 -13.00 -2.83 13.46
C GLU A 150 -13.36 -1.56 14.25
N LEU A 151 -14.44 -1.57 15.03
CA LEU A 151 -14.85 -0.42 15.86
C LEU A 151 -13.98 -0.17 17.11
N LYS A 152 -12.97 -1.02 17.36
CA LYS A 152 -12.10 -0.95 18.54
C LYS A 152 -10.62 -0.66 18.22
N GLN A 153 -10.28 -0.38 16.96
CA GLN A 153 -8.96 0.09 16.53
C GLN A 153 -9.04 1.55 16.10
#